data_AF-T1C4U8-F1
#
_entry.id   AF-T1C4U8-F1
#
_cell.length_a   1.000
_cell.length_b   1.000
_cell.length_c   1.000
_cell.angle_alpha   90.00
_cell.angle_beta   90.00
_cell.angle_gamma   90.00
#
_symmetry.space_group_name_H-M   'P 1'
#
loop_
_entity.id
_entity.type
_entity.pdbx_description
1 polymer ?
#
loop_
_entity_poly.entity_id
_entity_poly.type
_entity_poly.pdbx_seq_one_letter_code
_entity_poly.pdbx_strand_id
1 'polypeptide(L)'
;YVHYNSNRYSVPWKYAGRNCTVREENGKIRIAIDGEIVEHEMLARSSGISRKKEHFEGLLKAVRDQNVKNYTLEVQKRDLHEYEVMKCFSHNRTKVEIN
;
A
#
# COMPACT_ATOMS: atom_id res chain seq x y z
N TYR A 1 4.33 9.50 8.47
CA TYR A 1 5.38 10.39 9.02
C TYR A 1 4.70 11.52 9.76
N VAL A 2 5.30 12.00 10.85
CA VAL A 2 4.83 13.16 11.61
C VAL A 2 5.69 14.36 11.25
N HIS A 3 5.05 15.48 10.95
CA HIS A 3 5.71 16.73 10.60
C HIS A 3 5.78 17.62 11.84
N TYR A 4 6.99 18.00 12.24
CA TYR A 4 7.21 18.90 13.37
C TYR A 4 8.41 19.79 13.11
N ASN A 5 8.27 21.10 13.33
CA ASN A 5 9.34 22.10 13.18
C ASN A 5 10.15 21.94 11.88
N SER A 6 9.46 21.85 10.73
CA SER A 6 10.06 21.64 9.39
C SER A 6 10.87 20.34 9.23
N ASN A 7 10.76 19.41 10.18
CA ASN A 7 11.37 18.09 10.15
C ASN A 7 10.32 16.98 10.06
N ARG A 8 10.74 15.82 9.57
CA ARG A 8 9.89 14.65 9.40
C ARG A 8 10.39 13.50 10.25
N TYR A 9 9.51 13.01 11.12
CA TYR A 9 9.79 11.90 12.02
C TYR A 9 9.02 10.66 11.57
N SER A 10 9.73 9.56 11.39
CA SER A 10 9.10 8.26 11.14
C SER A 10 8.37 7.80 12.40
N VAL A 11 7.23 7.13 12.23
CA VAL A 11 6.48 6.51 13.31
C VAL A 11 6.11 5.09 12.87
N PRO A 12 5.91 4.14 13.80
CA PRO A 12 5.52 2.79 13.44
C PRO A 12 4.28 2.80 12.55
N TRP A 13 4.35 2.06 11.44
CA TRP A 13 3.30 2.05 10.42
C TRP A 13 1.93 1.64 10.97
N LYS A 14 1.91 0.85 12.06
CA LYS A 14 0.70 0.42 12.78
C LYS A 14 -0.15 1.60 13.28
N TYR A 15 0.48 2.76 13.50
CA TYR A 15 -0.16 3.97 13.99
C TYR A 15 -0.33 5.04 12.91
N ALA A 16 -0.06 4.71 11.64
CA ALA A 16 -0.30 5.63 10.53
C ALA A 16 -1.78 6.05 10.49
N GLY A 17 -2.03 7.36 10.41
CA GLY A 17 -3.39 7.93 10.37
C GLY A 17 -4.06 8.09 11.74
N ARG A 18 -3.40 7.76 12.85
CA ARG A 18 -3.92 8.02 14.20
C ARG A 18 -3.51 9.40 14.72
N ASN A 19 -4.29 9.93 15.67
CA ASN A 19 -3.95 11.16 16.37
C ASN A 19 -2.75 10.92 17.30
N CYS A 20 -1.81 11.85 17.30
CA CYS A 20 -0.59 11.77 18.10
C CYS A 20 -0.33 13.10 18.79
N THR A 21 0.29 13.03 19.98
CA THR A 21 0.73 14.21 20.73
C THR A 21 2.23 14.31 20.64
N VAL A 22 2.73 15.44 20.16
CA VAL A 22 4.17 15.71 20.07
C VAL A 22 4.58 16.61 21.22
N ARG A 23 5.66 16.26 21.92
CA ARG A 23 6.27 17.05 22.99
C ARG A 23 7.76 17.19 22.73
N GLU A 24 8.29 18.39 22.93
CA GLU A 24 9.73 18.62 22.98
C GLU A 24 10.23 18.59 24.42
N GLU A 25 11.29 17.82 24.67
CA GLU A 25 11.92 17.75 25.99
C GLU A 25 13.43 17.55 25.81
N ASN A 26 14.25 18.43 26.41
CA ASN A 26 15.72 18.33 26.41
C ASN A 26 16.35 18.14 25.00
N GLY A 27 15.83 18.82 23.98
CA GLY A 27 16.34 18.69 22.60
C GLY A 27 16.03 17.35 21.94
N LYS A 28 15.06 16.62 22.46
CA LYS A 28 14.48 15.42 21.85
C LYS A 28 12.99 15.64 21.62
N ILE A 29 12.46 14.95 20.63
CA ILE A 29 11.05 14.94 20.30
C ILE A 29 10.45 13.63 20.76
N ARG A 30 9.42 13.72 21.58
CA ARG A 30 8.61 12.61 22.07
C ARG A 30 7.27 12.63 21.38
N ILE A 31 6.96 11.57 20.64
CA ILE A 31 5.70 11.39 19.95
C ILE A 31 4.91 10.34 20.72
N ALA A 32 3.87 10.75 21.45
CA ALA A 32 2.96 9.86 22.15
C ALA A 32 1.80 9.48 21.24
N ILE A 33 1.63 8.19 20.99
CA ILE A 33 0.58 7.63 20.13
C ILE A 33 -0.09 6.49 20.88
N ASP A 34 -1.35 6.66 21.28
CA ASP A 34 -2.17 5.59 21.88
C ASP A 34 -1.52 4.90 23.11
N GLY A 35 -0.70 5.66 23.87
CA GLY A 35 0.05 5.15 25.03
C GLY A 35 1.49 4.70 24.74
N GLU A 36 1.90 4.59 23.48
CA GLU A 36 3.27 4.32 23.08
C GLU A 36 4.06 5.62 22.87
N ILE A 37 5.28 5.70 23.41
CA ILE A 37 6.13 6.88 23.31
C ILE A 37 7.29 6.58 22.36
N VAL A 38 7.33 7.28 21.24
CA VAL A 38 8.40 7.18 20.26
C VAL A 38 9.30 8.40 20.39
N GLU A 39 10.54 8.18 20.82
CA GLU A 39 11.52 9.25 21.00
C GLU A 39 12.43 9.40 19.76
N HIS A 40 12.66 10.64 19.35
CA HIS A 40 13.58 11.01 18.29
C HIS A 40 14.51 12.13 18.74
N GLU A 41 15.74 12.12 18.22
CA GLU A 41 16.65 13.25 18.38
C GLU A 41 16.17 14.43 17.53
N MET A 42 16.19 15.63 18.11
CA MET A 42 15.83 16.85 17.38
C MET A 42 16.93 17.14 16.35
N LEU A 43 16.54 17.21 15.08
CA LEU A 43 17.48 17.57 14.02
C LEU A 43 17.59 19.10 13.99
N ALA A 44 18.77 19.62 14.30
CA ALA A 44 19.06 21.05 14.22
C ALA A 44 18.99 21.61 12.78
N ARG A 45 19.00 20.73 11.77
CA ARG A 45 18.88 21.13 10.36
C ARG A 45 17.40 21.16 9.95
N SER A 46 16.98 22.26 9.35
CA SER A 46 15.69 22.36 8.66
C SER A 46 15.62 21.37 7.50
N SER A 47 14.52 20.61 7.38
CA SER A 47 14.27 19.55 6.38
C SER A 47 14.91 18.18 6.65
N GLY A 48 15.34 17.91 7.88
CA GLY A 48 15.83 16.59 8.27
C GLY A 48 14.73 15.52 8.28
N ILE A 49 15.08 14.29 7.87
CA ILE A 49 14.19 13.12 7.97
C ILE A 49 14.79 12.12 8.95
N SER A 50 14.14 11.90 10.09
CA SER A 50 14.52 10.87 11.06
C SER A 50 13.79 9.57 10.75
N ARG A 51 14.46 8.66 10.04
CA ARG A 51 13.90 7.35 9.63
C ARG A 51 14.51 6.22 10.47
N LYS A 52 13.69 5.57 11.29
CA LYS A 52 14.04 4.30 11.96
C LYS A 52 13.52 3.13 11.14
N LYS A 53 14.34 2.10 10.92
CA LYS A 53 13.96 0.92 10.14
C LYS A 53 12.90 0.07 10.86
N GLU A 54 12.99 -0.01 12.19
CA GLU A 54 12.07 -0.74 13.07
C GLU A 54 10.61 -0.31 12.87
N HIS A 55 10.38 0.96 12.54
CA HIS A 55 9.03 1.50 12.30
C HIS A 55 8.32 0.93 11.06
N PHE A 56 9.06 0.28 10.16
CA PHE A 56 8.52 -0.33 8.94
C PHE A 56 8.46 -1.86 9.04
N GLU A 57 8.90 -2.43 10.16
CA GLU A 57 8.92 -3.86 10.35
C GLU A 57 7.49 -4.43 10.40
N GLY A 58 7.23 -5.45 9.58
CA GLY A 58 5.91 -6.06 9.44
C GLY A 58 4.94 -5.33 8.51
N LEU A 59 5.28 -4.14 7.99
CA LEU A 59 4.42 -3.40 7.05
C LEU A 59 4.13 -4.23 5.79
N LEU A 60 5.18 -4.77 5.17
CA LEU A 60 5.05 -5.58 3.95
C LEU A 60 4.19 -6.82 4.16
N LYS A 61 4.34 -7.47 5.32
CA LYS A 61 3.55 -8.66 5.67
C LYS A 61 2.07 -8.30 5.84
N ALA A 62 1.77 -7.20 6.52
CA ALA A 62 0.39 -6.74 6.72
C ALA A 62 -0.28 -6.30 5.42
N VAL A 63 0.43 -5.57 4.56
CA VAL A 63 -0.09 -5.17 3.24
C VAL A 63 -0.37 -6.39 2.37
N ARG A 64 0.50 -7.40 2.40
CA ARG A 64 0.27 -8.68 1.69
C ARG A 64 -0.98 -9.39 2.20
N ASP A 65 -1.15 -9.49 3.51
CA ASP A 65 -2.32 -10.11 4.13
C ASP A 65 -3.63 -9.38 3.77
N GLN A 66 -3.62 -8.04 3.82
CA GLN A 66 -4.75 -7.22 3.38
C GLN A 66 -5.10 -7.46 1.91
N ASN A 67 -4.11 -7.51 1.01
CA ASN A 67 -4.37 -7.76 -0.41
C ASN A 67 -4.95 -9.16 -0.66
N VAL A 68 -4.47 -10.19 0.04
CA VAL A 68 -5.02 -11.55 -0.09
C VAL A 68 -6.49 -11.61 0.37
N LYS A 69 -6.84 -10.83 1.41
CA LYS A 69 -8.23 -10.73 1.88
C LYS A 69 -9.13 -9.92 0.95
N ASN A 70 -8.58 -8.86 0.33
CA ASN A 70 -9.36 -7.92 -0.47
C ASN A 70 -9.56 -8.39 -1.92
N TYR A 71 -8.66 -9.24 -2.42
CA TYR A 71 -8.76 -9.85 -3.74
C TYR A 71 -8.87 -11.36 -3.56
N THR A 72 -10.10 -11.88 -3.55
CA THR A 72 -10.29 -13.31 -3.83
C THR A 72 -9.80 -13.51 -5.27
N LEU A 73 -8.70 -14.23 -5.45
CA LEU A 73 -8.24 -14.65 -6.76
C LEU A 73 -9.19 -15.73 -7.28
N GLU A 74 -10.45 -15.36 -7.55
CA GLU A 74 -11.41 -16.17 -8.29
C GLU A 74 -10.99 -16.15 -9.75
N VAL A 75 -9.90 -16.85 -10.03
CA VAL A 75 -9.47 -17.14 -11.39
C VAL A 75 -10.48 -18.15 -11.92
N GLN A 76 -11.45 -17.65 -12.69
CA GLN A 76 -12.32 -18.53 -13.47
C GLN A 76 -11.44 -19.32 -14.44
N LYS A 77 -11.27 -20.61 -14.16
CA LYS A 77 -10.71 -21.54 -15.15
C LYS A 77 -11.78 -21.74 -16.20
N ARG A 78 -11.73 -20.96 -17.29
CA ARG A 78 -12.56 -21.22 -18.46
C ARG A 78 -11.99 -22.42 -19.21
N ASP A 79 -12.88 -23.26 -19.68
CA ASP A 79 -12.51 -24.44 -20.46
C ASP A 79 -12.00 -23.98 -21.84
N LEU A 80 -10.87 -24.55 -22.28
CA LEU A 80 -10.15 -24.11 -23.48
C LEU A 80 -11.03 -24.20 -24.76
N HIS A 81 -12.06 -25.04 -24.72
CA HIS A 81 -12.95 -25.34 -25.83
C HIS A 81 -13.74 -24.12 -26.35
N GLU A 82 -13.91 -23.06 -25.55
CA GLU A 82 -14.57 -21.82 -25.99
C GLU A 82 -13.79 -21.08 -27.10
N TYR A 83 -12.48 -21.29 -27.22
CA TYR A 83 -11.65 -20.63 -28.25
C TYR A 83 -11.61 -21.38 -29.60
N GLU A 84 -12.00 -22.66 -29.62
CA GLU A 84 -12.00 -23.45 -30.85
C GLU A 84 -13.25 -23.22 -31.70
N VAL A 85 -14.38 -22.88 -31.07
CA VAL A 85 -15.65 -22.62 -31.76
C VAL A 85 -15.59 -21.35 -32.63
N MET A 86 -14.77 -20.36 -32.25
CA MET A 86 -14.57 -19.12 -33.03
C MET A 86 -13.82 -19.31 -34.35
N LYS A 87 -13.16 -20.45 -34.58
CA LYS A 87 -12.52 -20.75 -35.88
C LYS A 87 -13.46 -21.34 -36.91
N CYS A 88 -14.61 -21.90 -36.50
CA CYS A 88 -15.50 -22.62 -37.41
C CYS A 88 -16.51 -21.74 -38.16
N PHE A 89 -16.79 -20.51 -37.72
CA PHE A 89 -17.81 -19.66 -38.36
C PHE A 89 -17.32 -18.81 -39.55
N SER A 90 -16.03 -18.81 -39.89
CA SER A 90 -15.49 -17.91 -40.93
C SER A 90 -15.60 -18.41 -42.38
N HIS A 91 -16.23 -19.57 -42.66
CA HIS A 91 -16.19 -20.19 -44.00
C HIS A 91 -17.50 -20.30 -44.77
N ASN A 92 -18.65 -19.84 -44.27
CA ASN A 92 -19.88 -19.81 -45.07
C ASN A 92 -20.15 -18.43 -45.68
N ARG A 93 -19.39 -18.08 -46.73
CA ARG A 93 -19.81 -17.06 -47.71
C ARG A 93 -20.85 -17.69 -48.64
N THR A 94 -22.12 -17.49 -48.34
CA THR A 94 -23.22 -17.75 -49.27
C THR A 94 -23.10 -16.78 -50.46
N LYS A 95 -22.84 -17.30 -51.66
CA LYS A 95 -23.01 -16.55 -52.92
C LYS A 95 -24.49 -16.25 -53.09
N VAL A 96 -24.85 -14.97 -53.12
CA VAL A 96 -26.14 -14.50 -53.62
C VAL A 96 -25.95 -14.13 -55.09
N GLU A 97 -26.47 -14.97 -55.99
CA GLU A 97 -26.62 -14.66 -57.41
C GLU A 97 -27.89 -13.81 -57.60
N ILE A 98 -27.74 -12.66 -58.26
CA ILE A 98 -28.82 -11.74 -58.61
C ILE A 98 -29.13 -11.99 -60.08
N ASN A 99 -30.39 -12.36 -60.40
CA ASN A 99 -30.91 -12.44 -61.77
C ASN A 99 -31.26 -11.05 -62.30
#